data_AF-F0GBY3-F1
#
_entry.id   AF-F0GBY3-F1
#
_cell.length_a   1.000
_cell.length_b   1.000
_cell.length_c   1.000
_cell.angle_alpha   90.00
_cell.angle_beta   90.00
_cell.angle_gamma   90.00
#
_symmetry.space_group_name_H-M   'P 1'
#
loop_
_entity.id
_entity.type
_entity.pdbx_description
1 polymer ?
#
loop_
_entity_poly.entity_id
_entity_poly.type
_entity_poly.pdbx_seq_one_letter_code
_entity_poly.pdbx_strand_id
1 'polypeptide(L)' 'MQRETVFDLIGVGFGPSNLALAVRLAERSGTRALAHCFVEQQPEFGWHRGMLLDDCRMQISFLKDLVTMRD' A
#
# COMPACT_ATOMS: atom_id res chain seq x y z
N MET A 1 -5.48 30.52 10.83
CA MET A 1 -4.26 29.90 10.26
C MET A 1 -4.45 28.40 10.27
N GLN A 2 -4.76 27.78 9.12
CA GLN A 2 -4.71 26.33 9.01
C GLN A 2 -3.24 25.94 9.11
N ARG A 3 -2.88 25.15 10.13
CA ARG A 3 -1.55 24.55 10.19
C ARG A 3 -1.50 23.46 9.13
N GLU A 4 -0.60 23.58 8.18
CA GLU A 4 -0.26 22.47 7.28
C GLU A 4 0.13 21.26 8.13
N THR A 5 -0.48 20.10 7.84
CA THR A 5 -0.11 18.86 8.49
C THR A 5 1.28 18.46 8.03
N VAL A 6 2.24 18.40 8.96
CA VAL A 6 3.56 17.84 8.70
C VAL A 6 3.43 16.32 8.73
N PHE A 7 3.66 15.67 7.58
CA PHE A 7 3.67 14.22 7.48
C PHE A 7 5.05 13.66 7.86
N ASP A 8 5.08 12.60 8.65
CA ASP A 8 6.28 11.81 8.96
C ASP A 8 6.69 10.94 7.75
N LEU A 9 5.72 10.57 6.91
CA LEU A 9 5.92 9.74 5.72
C LEU A 9 4.95 10.15 4.60
N ILE A 10 5.46 10.27 3.37
CA ILE A 10 4.65 10.40 2.16
C ILE A 10 5.09 9.31 1.18
N GLY A 11 4.15 8.44 0.80
CA GLY A 11 4.37 7.45 -0.25
C GLY A 11 3.89 7.97 -1.61
N VAL A 12 4.74 7.94 -2.62
CA VAL A 12 4.38 8.25 -4.02
C VAL A 12 4.04 6.94 -4.74
N GLY A 13 2.83 6.87 -5.30
CA GLY A 13 2.18 5.66 -5.79
C GLY A 13 1.49 4.87 -4.69
N PHE A 14 0.44 4.14 -5.03
CA PHE A 14 -0.28 3.25 -4.12
C PHE A 14 -0.51 1.85 -4.73
N GLY A 15 0.55 1.30 -5.32
CA GLY A 15 0.62 -0.10 -5.73
C GLY A 15 0.93 -1.07 -4.57
N PRO A 16 1.17 -2.36 -4.87
CA PRO A 16 1.33 -3.41 -3.86
C PRO A 16 2.40 -3.12 -2.78
N SER A 17 3.52 -2.48 -3.14
CA SER A 17 4.60 -2.15 -2.20
C SER A 17 4.14 -1.16 -1.12
N ASN A 18 3.53 -0.03 -1.51
CA ASN A 18 3.06 0.97 -0.55
C ASN A 18 1.78 0.50 0.17
N LEU A 19 0.97 -0.35 -0.46
CA LEU A 19 -0.15 -1.01 0.20
C LEU A 19 0.31 -1.93 1.33
N ALA A 20 1.35 -2.75 1.12
CA ALA A 20 1.92 -3.60 2.17
C ALA A 20 2.43 -2.76 3.37
N LEU A 21 3.09 -1.63 3.09
CA LEU A 21 3.53 -0.69 4.13
C LEU A 21 2.34 -0.09 4.89
N ALA A 22 1.29 0.34 4.18
CA ALA A 22 0.08 0.90 4.78
C ALA A 22 -0.60 -0.10 5.73
N VAL A 23 -0.71 -1.37 5.33
CA VAL A 23 -1.23 -2.45 6.19
C VAL A 23 -0.40 -2.58 7.47
N ARG A 24 0.93 -2.62 7.35
CA ARG A 24 1.82 -2.73 8.51
C ARG A 24 1.70 -1.54 9.48
N LEU A 25 1.54 -0.34 8.94
CA LEU A 25 1.33 0.88 9.73
C LEU A 25 -0.04 0.84 10.45
N ALA A 26 -1.08 0.34 9.78
CA ALA A 26 -2.42 0.22 10.35
C ALA A 26 -2.51 -0.79 11.50
N GLU A 27 -1.76 -1.89 11.43
CA GLU A 27 -1.75 -2.92 12.48
C GLU A 27 -0.91 -2.55 13.70
N ARG A 28 -0.13 -1.47 13.63
CA ARG A 28 0.79 -1.06 14.71
C ARG A 28 0.00 -0.42 15.86
N SER A 29 -0.59 -1.25 16.72
CA SER A 29 -1.26 -0.84 17.95
C SER A 29 -0.26 -0.38 19.02
N GLY A 30 -0.56 0.72 19.73
CA GLY A 30 0.14 1.10 20.97
C GLY A 30 1.40 1.97 20.84
N THR A 31 1.82 2.34 19.63
CA THR A 31 2.86 3.37 19.42
C THR A 31 2.24 4.66 18.90
N ARG A 32 2.92 5.80 19.04
CA ARG A 32 2.50 7.05 18.40
C ARG A 32 2.24 6.80 16.90
N ALA A 33 1.02 7.08 16.45
CA ALA A 33 0.67 6.97 15.04
C ALA A 33 1.52 7.94 14.23
N LEU A 34 2.22 7.43 13.21
CA LEU A 34 2.93 8.26 12.26
C LEU A 34 1.91 9.00 11.40
N ALA A 35 2.05 10.31 11.25
CA ALA A 35 1.28 11.06 10.27
C ALA A 35 1.76 10.65 8.88
N HIS A 36 0.93 9.95 8.12
CA HIS A 36 1.34 9.46 6.81
C HIS A 36 0.22 9.58 5.78
N CYS A 37 0.61 9.70 4.51
CA CYS A 37 -0.30 9.64 3.39
C CYS A 37 0.35 8.94 2.19
N PHE A 38 -0.50 8.47 1.27
CA PHE A 38 -0.09 7.89 0.00
C PHE A 38 -0.81 8.62 -1.12
N VAL A 39 -0.09 8.94 -2.18
CA VAL A 39 -0.63 9.68 -3.33
C VAL A 39 -0.48 8.83 -4.58
N GLU A 40 -1.59 8.52 -5.24
CA GLU A 40 -1.64 7.72 -6.45
C GLU A 40 -2.16 8.58 -7.61
N GLN A 41 -1.57 8.42 -8.79
CA GLN A 41 -1.99 9.13 -9.99
C GLN A 41 -3.29 8.54 -10.55
N GLN A 42 -3.48 7.22 -10.45
CA GLN A 42 -4.71 6.56 -10.84
C GLN A 42 -5.87 6.98 -9.92
N PRO A 43 -7.09 7.18 -10.47
CA PRO A 43 -8.25 7.60 -9.69
C PRO A 43 -8.74 6.53 -8.71
N GLU A 44 -8.34 5.28 -8.92
CA GLU A 44 -8.69 4.13 -8.10
C GLU A 44 -7.59 3.07 -8.18
N PHE A 45 -7.52 2.21 -7.17
CA PHE A 45 -6.50 1.17 -7.11
C PHE A 45 -6.61 0.22 -8.31
N GLY A 46 -5.49 -0.04 -8.97
CA GLY A 46 -5.41 -0.94 -10.11
C GLY A 46 -4.02 -1.54 -10.23
N TRP A 47 -3.94 -2.87 -10.28
CA TRP A 47 -2.66 -3.55 -10.48
C TRP A 47 -2.61 -4.14 -11.89
N HIS A 48 -1.75 -3.56 -12.74
CA HIS A 48 -1.54 -3.97 -14.12
C HIS A 48 -2.83 -4.22 -14.92
N ARG A 49 -3.82 -3.31 -14.82
CA ARG A 49 -5.15 -3.47 -15.46
C ARG A 49 -5.10 -3.80 -16.95
N GLY A 50 -4.17 -3.20 -17.68
CA GLY A 50 -3.97 -3.47 -19.12
C GLY A 50 -3.41 -4.86 -19.43
N MET A 51 -3.09 -5.68 -18.43
CA MET A 51 -2.55 -7.04 -18.57
C MET A 51 -3.40 -8.11 -17.87
N LEU A 52 -4.63 -7.76 -17.46
CA LEU A 52 -5.59 -8.72 -16.92
C LEU A 52 -6.27 -9.48 -18.07
N LEU A 53 -5.52 -10.39 -18.70
CA LEU A 53 -6.01 -11.29 -19.75
C LEU A 53 -6.83 -12.43 -19.14
N ASP A 54 -7.79 -13.00 -19.87
CA ASP A 54 -8.74 -13.99 -19.33
C ASP A 54 -8.08 -15.18 -18.60
N ASP A 55 -6.98 -15.69 -19.13
CA ASP A 55 -6.28 -16.86 -18.59
C ASP A 55 -5.03 -16.52 -17.76
N CYS A 56 -4.80 -15.24 -17.44
CA CYS A 56 -3.66 -14.88 -16.61
C CYS A 56 -3.79 -15.47 -15.20
N ARG A 57 -2.64 -15.82 -14.61
CA ARG A 57 -2.52 -16.42 -13.28
C ARG A 57 -1.35 -15.77 -12.55
N MET A 58 -1.42 -15.77 -11.22
CA MET A 58 -0.29 -15.36 -10.39
C MET A 58 0.90 -16.31 -10.62
N GLN A 59 2.08 -15.75 -10.90
CA GLN A 59 3.32 -16.52 -11.06
C GLN A 59 4.01 -16.83 -9.72
N ILE A 60 3.35 -16.52 -8.61
CA ILE A 60 3.85 -16.64 -7.25
C ILE A 60 2.78 -17.31 -6.37
N SER A 61 3.19 -18.10 -5.38
CA SER A 61 2.27 -18.70 -4.42
C SER A 61 1.51 -17.61 -3.66
N PHE A 62 0.22 -17.84 -3.42
CA PHE A 62 -0.61 -16.93 -2.61
C PHE A 62 -0.09 -16.78 -1.17
N LEU A 63 0.69 -17.75 -0.67
CA LEU A 63 1.36 -17.63 0.64
C LEU A 63 2.33 -16.45 0.68
N LYS A 64 2.77 -15.97 -0.48
CA LYS A 64 3.59 -14.76 -0.66
C LYS A 64 2.72 -13.54 -0.94
N ASP A 65 1.61 -13.41 -0.23
CA ASP A 65 0.81 -12.18 -0.24
C ASP A 65 1.56 -11.01 0.43
N LEU A 66 0.88 -9.89 0.64
CA LEU A 66 1.48 -8.66 1.17
C LEU A 66 1.81 -8.70 2.67
N VAL A 67 1.43 -9.78 3.38
CA VAL A 67 1.41 -9.83 4.86
C VAL A 67 1.94 -11.15 5.40
N THR A 68 1.49 -12.29 4.89
CA THR A 68 1.67 -13.64 5.48
C THR A 68 3.13 -14.03 5.73
N MET A 69 4.06 -13.71 4.83
CA MET A 69 5.48 -14.10 4.99
C MET A 69 6.32 -13.12 5.82
N ARG A 70 5.73 -12.10 6.43
CA ARG A 70 6.47 -11.30 7.39
C ARG A 70 6.64 -12.12 8.67
N ASP A 71 7.83 -12.03 9.26
CA ASP A 71 8.25 -12.72 10.48
C ASP A 71 8.33 -14.26 10.33
#